data_AF-A0A382Y107-F1
#
_entry.id   AF-A0A382Y107-F1
#
_cell.length_a   1.000
_cell.length_b   1.000
_cell.length_c   1.000
_cell.angle_alpha   90.00
_cell.angle_beta   90.00
_cell.angle_gamma   90.00
#
_symmetry.space_group_name_H-M   'P 1'
#
loop_
_entity.id
_entity.type
_entity.pdbx_description
1 polymer ?
#
loop_
_entity_poly.entity_id
_entity_poly.type
_entity_poly.pdbx_seq_one_letter_code
_entity_poly.pdbx_strand_id
1 'polypeptide(L)'
;MVFVESVKRKVTYDQAQDIVNSLSEIKDKPKLVGLFADQPIDYVKNTFSKFSLDYAQLCGDENFTYLTDLDLPFIKQIKIPENIKLTDVFDCIEKIQTI
;
A
#
# COMPACT_ATOMS: atom_id res chain seq x y z
N MET A 1 7.16 -4.92 -0.14
CA MET A 1 6.80 -6.17 0.54
C MET A 1 5.30 -6.41 0.37
N VAL A 2 4.87 -7.62 0.01
CA VAL A 2 3.46 -7.92 -0.32
C VAL A 2 2.77 -8.56 0.88
N PHE A 3 1.74 -7.91 1.41
CA PHE A 3 0.97 -8.36 2.59
C PHE A 3 -0.45 -8.82 2.26
N VAL A 4 -0.73 -9.09 0.98
CA VAL A 4 -2.01 -9.59 0.47
C VAL A 4 -2.13 -11.09 0.70
N GLU A 5 -3.30 -11.52 1.15
CA GLU A 5 -3.60 -12.95 1.35
C GLU A 5 -3.72 -13.69 0.01
N SER A 6 -3.44 -14.99 0.03
CA SER A 6 -3.67 -15.90 -1.12
C SER A 6 -2.93 -15.57 -2.42
N VAL A 7 -1.88 -14.73 -2.38
CA VAL A 7 -1.02 -14.45 -3.54
C VAL A 7 0.35 -15.10 -3.41
N LYS A 8 0.89 -15.56 -4.55
CA LYS A 8 2.20 -16.27 -4.61
C LYS A 8 3.38 -15.47 -4.05
N ARG A 9 3.28 -14.13 -4.07
CA ARG A 9 4.37 -13.22 -3.67
C ARG A 9 4.22 -12.70 -2.23
N LYS A 10 3.23 -13.19 -1.49
CA LYS A 10 3.00 -12.80 -0.09
C LYS A 10 4.26 -13.08 0.72
N VAL A 11 4.71 -12.09 1.49
CA VAL A 11 5.75 -12.29 2.50
C VAL A 11 5.11 -12.60 3.84
N THR A 12 5.72 -13.54 4.57
CA THR A 12 5.43 -13.73 5.99
C THR A 12 6.01 -12.59 6.82
N TYR A 13 5.56 -12.44 8.06
CA TYR A 13 6.10 -11.42 8.96
C TYR A 13 7.56 -11.67 9.32
N ASP A 14 7.98 -12.94 9.45
CA ASP A 14 9.38 -13.28 9.70
C ASP A 14 10.26 -12.88 8.52
N GLN A 15 9.85 -13.22 7.29
CA GLN A 15 10.53 -12.78 6.07
C GLN A 15 10.59 -11.25 5.94
N ALA A 16 9.51 -10.56 6.29
CA ALA A 16 9.49 -9.09 6.27
C ALA A 16 10.46 -8.51 7.31
N GLN A 17 10.55 -9.10 8.51
CA GLN A 17 11.49 -8.68 9.53
C GLN A 17 12.95 -8.90 9.10
N ASP A 18 13.25 -10.05 8.49
CA ASP A 18 14.60 -10.35 7.98
C ASP A 18 15.04 -9.35 6.91
N ILE A 19 14.11 -8.96 6.01
CA ILE A 19 14.36 -7.93 5.00
C ILE A 19 14.65 -6.58 5.68
N VAL A 20 13.81 -6.16 6.64
CA VAL A 20 13.99 -4.88 7.36
C VAL A 20 15.33 -4.84 8.08
N ASN A 21 15.69 -5.93 8.77
CA ASN A 21 16.95 -6.03 9.49
C ASN A 21 18.14 -5.94 8.54
N SER A 22 18.10 -6.67 7.43
CA SER A 22 19.18 -6.68 6.42
C SER A 22 19.37 -5.31 5.76
N LEU A 23 18.30 -4.52 5.62
CA LEU A 23 18.35 -3.17 5.06
C LEU A 23 18.79 -2.11 6.08
N SER A 24 18.72 -2.40 7.38
CA SER A 24 19.05 -1.42 8.43
C SER A 24 20.53 -1.02 8.43
N GLU A 25 21.41 -1.86 7.90
CA GLU A 25 22.86 -1.63 7.81
C GLU A 25 23.27 -0.81 6.57
N ILE A 26 22.32 -0.54 5.65
CA ILE A 26 22.60 0.16 4.40
C ILE A 26 22.34 1.66 4.57
N LYS A 27 23.39 2.46 4.39
CA LYS A 27 23.34 3.93 4.56
C LYS A 27 22.26 4.61 3.70
N ASP A 28 22.12 4.18 2.45
CA ASP A 28 21.14 4.70 1.49
C ASP A 28 20.13 3.60 1.12
N LYS A 29 19.50 2.99 2.13
CA LYS A 29 18.53 1.92 1.91
C LYS A 29 17.34 2.41 1.06
N PRO A 30 16.80 1.56 0.18
CA PRO A 30 15.60 1.89 -0.58
C PRO A 30 14.41 2.12 0.36
N LYS A 31 13.45 2.94 -0.10
CA LYS A 31 12.17 3.09 0.60
C LYS A 31 11.41 1.77 0.64
N LEU A 32 10.83 1.48 1.79
CA LEU A 32 10.04 0.29 2.03
C LEU A 32 8.56 0.56 1.76
N VAL A 33 7.98 -0.19 0.83
CA VAL A 33 6.56 -0.09 0.50
C VAL A 33 5.86 -1.39 0.89
N GLY A 34 4.76 -1.30 1.62
CA GLY A 34 3.87 -2.43 1.89
C GLY A 34 2.73 -2.45 0.88
N LEU A 35 2.52 -3.56 0.18
CA LEU A 35 1.43 -3.72 -0.77
C LEU A 35 0.25 -4.43 -0.10
N PHE A 36 -0.91 -3.77 -0.16
CA PHE A 36 -2.18 -4.14 0.45
C PHE A 36 -3.29 -4.12 -0.62
N ALA A 37 -4.32 -4.93 -0.43
CA ALA A 37 -5.54 -5.00 -1.20
C ALA A 37 -6.69 -5.41 -0.26
N ASP A 38 -7.55 -4.44 0.07
CA ASP A 38 -8.81 -4.63 0.83
C ASP A 38 -8.65 -5.25 2.23
N GLN A 39 -7.48 -5.13 2.85
CA GLN A 39 -7.33 -5.50 4.26
C GLN A 39 -7.93 -4.44 5.20
N PRO A 40 -8.28 -4.82 6.45
CA PRO A 40 -8.72 -3.88 7.46
C PRO A 40 -7.69 -2.75 7.72
N ILE A 41 -8.19 -1.55 7.99
CA ILE A 41 -7.35 -0.36 8.18
C ILE A 41 -6.35 -0.53 9.33
N ASP A 42 -6.77 -1.14 10.44
CA ASP A 42 -5.90 -1.41 11.59
C ASP A 42 -4.78 -2.38 11.23
N TYR A 43 -5.05 -3.36 10.37
CA TYR A 43 -4.03 -4.27 9.89
C TYR A 43 -2.97 -3.54 9.07
N VAL A 44 -3.39 -2.63 8.17
CA VAL A 44 -2.46 -1.82 7.38
C VAL A 44 -1.64 -0.90 8.27
N LYS A 45 -2.27 -0.17 9.20
CA LYS A 45 -1.59 0.72 10.15
C LYS A 45 -0.57 -0.02 11.01
N ASN A 46 -0.98 -1.13 11.62
CA ASN A 46 -0.10 -1.93 12.47
C ASN A 46 1.08 -2.52 11.68
N THR A 47 0.84 -3.01 10.45
CA THR A 47 1.90 -3.54 9.58
C THR A 47 2.87 -2.43 9.16
N PHE A 48 2.34 -1.26 8.81
CA PHE A 48 3.13 -0.08 8.44
C PHE A 48 4.09 0.32 9.56
N SER A 49 3.57 0.49 10.79
CA SER A 49 4.39 0.85 11.95
C SER A 49 5.38 -0.25 12.32
N LYS A 50 4.94 -1.52 12.34
CA LYS A 50 5.77 -2.67 12.73
C LYS A 50 7.05 -2.78 11.89
N PHE A 51 6.92 -2.61 10.58
CA PHE A 51 8.05 -2.75 9.65
C PHE A 51 8.67 -1.41 9.24
N SER A 52 8.25 -0.31 9.87
CA SER A 52 8.72 1.06 9.57
C SER A 52 8.69 1.34 8.07
N LEU A 53 7.53 1.06 7.45
CA LEU A 53 7.34 1.29 6.02
C LEU A 53 7.31 2.79 5.74
N ASP A 54 7.75 3.17 4.54
CA ASP A 54 7.67 4.55 4.06
C ASP A 54 6.33 4.84 3.37
N TYR A 55 5.76 3.83 2.69
CA TYR A 55 4.46 3.95 2.03
C TYR A 55 3.60 2.68 2.14
N ALA A 56 2.29 2.87 2.20
CA ALA A 56 1.30 1.82 1.94
C ALA A 56 0.83 1.90 0.48
N GLN A 57 1.07 0.87 -0.32
CA GLN A 57 0.49 0.75 -1.65
C GLN A 57 -0.85 0.02 -1.56
N LEU A 58 -1.91 0.67 -2.06
CA LEU A 58 -3.29 0.18 -2.01
C LEU A 58 -3.75 -0.26 -3.40
N CYS A 59 -3.95 -1.55 -3.58
CA CYS A 59 -4.22 -2.21 -4.86
C CYS A 59 -5.64 -2.79 -4.95
N GLY A 60 -6.40 -2.73 -3.87
CA GLY A 60 -7.78 -3.18 -3.80
C GLY A 60 -8.75 -2.14 -4.34
N ASP A 61 -9.99 -2.28 -3.92
CA ASP A 61 -11.09 -1.38 -4.24
C ASP A 61 -11.45 -0.53 -3.00
N GLU A 62 -10.42 -0.18 -2.21
CA GLU A 62 -10.55 0.63 -1.00
C GLU A 62 -11.26 1.96 -1.31
N ASN A 63 -12.32 2.26 -0.55
CA ASN A 63 -13.16 3.42 -0.77
C ASN A 63 -12.54 4.71 -0.22
N PHE A 64 -13.16 5.85 -0.55
CA PHE A 64 -12.64 7.16 -0.16
C PHE A 64 -12.51 7.34 1.37
N THR A 65 -13.50 6.89 2.13
CA THR A 65 -13.47 6.95 3.60
C THR A 65 -12.27 6.19 4.16
N TYR A 66 -12.01 4.99 3.63
CA TYR A 66 -10.83 4.21 4.01
C TYR A 66 -9.52 4.98 3.76
N LEU A 67 -9.40 5.62 2.59
CA LEU A 67 -8.21 6.39 2.22
C LEU A 67 -8.02 7.61 3.14
N THR A 68 -9.09 8.34 3.44
CA THR A 68 -9.06 9.47 4.38
C THR A 68 -8.68 9.05 5.79
N ASP A 69 -9.26 7.95 6.27
CA ASP A 69 -9.00 7.46 7.63
C ASP A 69 -7.61 6.82 7.76
N LEU A 70 -6.95 6.48 6.65
CA LEU A 70 -5.69 5.76 6.65
C LEU A 70 -4.58 6.56 7.33
N ASP A 71 -4.55 7.89 7.17
CA ASP A 71 -3.60 8.79 7.85
C ASP A 71 -2.12 8.30 7.75
N LEU A 72 -1.76 7.74 6.60
CA LEU A 72 -0.41 7.27 6.29
C LEU A 72 -0.03 7.68 4.87
N PRO A 73 1.26 7.87 4.56
CA PRO A 73 1.70 8.05 3.18
C PRO A 73 1.32 6.81 2.35
N PHE A 74 0.54 7.02 1.29
CA PHE A 74 0.07 5.91 0.46
C PHE A 74 0.32 6.15 -1.03
N ILE A 75 0.33 5.05 -1.77
CA ILE A 75 0.31 5.01 -3.24
C ILE A 75 -0.97 4.28 -3.63
N LYS A 76 -1.94 4.98 -4.23
CA LYS A 76 -3.16 4.33 -4.70
C LYS A 76 -2.97 3.82 -6.13
N GLN A 77 -3.13 2.52 -6.34
CA GLN A 77 -3.23 1.94 -7.68
C GLN A 77 -4.65 2.11 -8.20
N ILE A 78 -4.77 2.59 -9.44
CA ILE A 78 -6.03 2.64 -10.18
C ILE A 78 -5.96 1.60 -11.31
N LYS A 79 -6.93 0.69 -11.36
CA LYS A 79 -7.04 -0.30 -12.44
C LYS A 79 -7.67 0.39 -13.65
N ILE A 80 -6.99 0.40 -14.79
CA ILE A 80 -7.46 0.98 -16.05
C ILE A 80 -7.84 -0.17 -16.99
N PRO A 81 -9.11 -0.62 -17.04
CA PRO A 81 -9.53 -1.61 -18.01
C PRO A 81 -9.58 -1.00 -19.42
N GLU A 82 -9.48 -1.84 -20.45
CA GLU A 82 -9.38 -1.39 -21.85
C GLU A 82 -10.53 -0.46 -22.30
N ASN A 83 -11.72 -0.63 -21.71
CA ASN A 83 -12.93 0.12 -22.08
C ASN A 83 -13.30 1.26 -21.11
N ILE A 84 -12.39 1.69 -20.23
CA ILE A 84 -12.67 2.81 -19.31
C ILE A 84 -12.65 4.14 -20.05
N LYS A 85 -13.56 5.06 -19.67
CA LYS A 85 -13.46 6.44 -20.13
C LYS A 85 -12.38 7.13 -19.31
N LEU A 86 -11.49 7.87 -19.99
CA LEU A 86 -10.45 8.65 -19.30
C LEU A 86 -11.02 9.64 -18.29
N THR A 87 -12.22 10.18 -18.53
CA THR A 87 -12.95 11.04 -17.58
C THR A 87 -13.14 10.36 -16.23
N ASP A 88 -13.52 9.09 -16.22
CA ASP A 88 -13.78 8.34 -15.00
C ASP A 88 -12.48 8.13 -14.20
N VAL A 89 -11.34 8.00 -14.91
CA VAL A 89 -10.00 7.93 -14.31
C VAL A 89 -9.61 9.28 -13.70
N PHE A 90 -9.84 10.39 -14.40
CA PHE A 90 -9.55 11.74 -13.87
C PHE A 90 -10.38 12.04 -12.63
N ASP A 91 -11.68 11.73 -12.63
CA ASP A 91 -12.57 11.91 -11.48
C ASP A 91 -12.06 11.15 -10.24
N CYS A 92 -11.48 9.96 -10.44
CA CYS A 92 -10.86 9.20 -9.34
C CYS A 92 -9.60 9.88 -8.81
N ILE A 93 -8.73 10.38 -9.71
CA ILE A 93 -7.50 11.08 -9.34
C ILE A 93 -7.81 12.36 -8.58
N GLU A 94 -8.74 13.18 -9.07
CA GLU A 94 -9.11 14.44 -8.42
C GLU A 94 -9.63 14.21 -7.02
N LYS A 95 -10.48 13.19 -6.81
CA LYS A 95 -10.93 12.82 -5.46
C LYS A 95 -9.74 12.50 -4.57
N ILE A 96 -8.86 11.59 -5.00
CA ILE A 96 -7.71 11.14 -4.18
C ILE A 96 -6.77 12.30 -3.82
N GLN A 97 -6.61 13.30 -4.69
CA GLN A 97 -5.78 14.49 -4.43
C GLN A 97 -6.35 15.42 -3.35
N THR A 98 -7.61 15.25 -2.96
CA THR A 98 -8.25 16.05 -1.90
C THR A 98 -8.15 15.43 -0.50
N ILE A 99 -7.56 14.23 -0.40
CA ILE A 99 -7.24 13.54 0.85
C ILE A 99 -5.86 13.99 1.32
#